data_AF-A0AAE3KJY4-F1
#
_entry.id   AF-A0AAE3KJY4-F1
#
_cell.length_a   1.000
_cell.length_b   1.000
_cell.length_c   1.000
_cell.angle_alpha   90.00
_cell.angle_beta   90.00
_cell.angle_gamma   90.00
#
_symmetry.space_group_name_H-M   'P 1'
#
loop_
_entity.id
_entity.type
_entity.pdbx_description
1 polymer ?
#
loop_
_entity_poly.entity_id
_entity_poly.type
_entity_poly.pdbx_seq_one_letter_code
_entity_poly.pdbx_strand_id
1 'polypeptide(L)'
;MIKLLKISKKSSVNNREIATQIAQLLATGIKQAREIGDRRAEAYSLIELGKLYQEQGQADAETLTQQALQIAQEINATDLVASAAGQLGSILKEERNITDAIPAYQIAFNNLQSLRSDIVAINTDVQFTFKESIEPIYRDFVSVLLTPSKSGGEVSQSNLKQAREVIEALQLAELDNFFRDACLNSEPVAIDEIDVEATVIYPIILSDRLSVSLISRRPSHSICQSWYLVRYSQSFSQGETIGT
;
A
#
# COMPACT_ATOMS: atom_id res chain seq x y z
N MET A 1 -7.89 42.73 11.01
CA MET A 1 -7.35 41.60 10.23
C MET A 1 -6.19 40.90 10.97
N ILE A 2 -6.33 40.50 12.24
CA ILE A 2 -5.28 39.79 12.99
C ILE A 2 -5.92 38.92 14.08
N LYS A 3 -6.27 37.66 13.78
CA LYS A 3 -6.48 36.61 14.81
C LYS A 3 -6.58 35.16 14.32
N LEU A 4 -6.31 34.88 13.04
CA LEU A 4 -6.37 33.49 12.52
C LEU A 4 -5.02 32.75 12.56
N LEU A 5 -3.88 33.45 12.69
CA LEU A 5 -2.55 32.81 12.68
C LEU A 5 -2.15 32.12 14.01
N LYS A 6 -2.77 32.47 15.15
CA LYS A 6 -2.38 31.92 16.46
C LYS A 6 -2.95 30.52 16.75
N ILE A 7 -4.06 30.13 16.10
CA ILE A 7 -4.71 28.84 16.36
C ILE A 7 -3.98 27.71 15.61
N SER A 8 -3.60 27.92 14.34
CA SER A 8 -2.83 26.95 13.54
C SER A 8 -1.42 26.69 14.09
N LYS A 9 -0.75 27.70 14.69
CA LYS A 9 0.55 27.51 15.35
C LYS A 9 0.47 26.71 16.66
N LYS A 10 -0.63 26.82 17.41
CA LYS A 10 -0.74 26.12 18.71
C LYS A 10 -1.03 24.63 18.53
N SER A 11 -1.85 24.26 17.54
CA SER A 11 -2.07 22.84 17.19
C SER A 11 -0.82 22.18 16.60
N SER A 12 -0.08 22.88 15.73
CA SER A 12 1.16 22.34 15.15
C SER A 12 2.32 22.22 16.15
N VAL A 13 2.44 23.11 17.13
CA VAL A 13 3.41 22.98 18.22
C VAL A 13 3.08 21.78 19.12
N ASN A 14 1.80 21.58 19.45
CA ASN A 14 1.36 20.44 20.25
C ASN A 14 1.62 19.09 19.55
N ASN A 15 1.39 19.02 18.24
CA ASN A 15 1.64 17.80 17.46
C ASN A 15 3.13 17.45 17.38
N ARG A 16 4.02 18.44 17.28
CA ARG A 16 5.48 18.18 17.31
C ARG A 16 5.96 17.71 18.67
N GLU A 17 5.42 18.28 19.73
CA GLU A 17 5.77 17.87 21.10
C GLU A 17 5.32 16.42 21.37
N ILE A 18 4.11 16.06 20.94
CA ILE A 18 3.60 14.68 21.02
C ILE A 18 4.48 13.73 20.19
N ALA A 19 4.79 14.08 18.94
CA ALA A 19 5.65 13.29 18.09
C ALA A 19 7.05 13.06 18.71
N THR A 20 7.61 14.09 19.35
CA THR A 20 8.90 13.98 20.06
C THR A 20 8.80 13.01 21.24
N GLN A 21 7.72 13.06 22.01
CA GLN A 21 7.49 12.12 23.13
C GLN A 21 7.31 10.69 22.64
N ILE A 22 6.56 10.48 21.55
CA ILE A 22 6.38 9.16 20.93
C ILE A 22 7.73 8.62 20.45
N ALA A 23 8.53 9.44 19.74
CA ALA A 23 9.86 9.04 19.28
C ALA A 23 10.77 8.62 20.44
N GLN A 24 10.72 9.34 21.56
CA GLN A 24 11.53 9.03 22.74
C GLN A 24 11.07 7.75 23.46
N LEU A 25 9.75 7.51 23.51
CA LEU A 25 9.20 6.26 24.03
C LEU A 25 9.61 5.06 23.16
N LEU A 26 9.47 5.18 21.84
CA LEU A 26 9.87 4.14 20.88
C LEU A 26 11.38 3.87 20.95
N ALA A 27 12.22 4.91 20.99
CA ALA A 27 13.66 4.75 21.15
C ALA A 27 14.05 4.04 22.46
N THR A 28 13.33 4.33 23.55
CA THR A 28 13.51 3.63 24.83
C THR A 28 13.09 2.16 24.73
N GLY A 29 11.94 1.89 24.09
CA GLY A 29 11.45 0.54 23.84
C GLY A 29 12.41 -0.30 23.00
N ILE A 30 12.96 0.27 21.91
CA ILE A 30 14.00 -0.35 21.08
C ILE A 30 15.22 -0.74 21.94
N LYS A 31 15.68 0.18 22.80
CA LYS A 31 16.83 -0.08 23.68
C LYS A 31 16.54 -1.22 24.65
N GLN A 32 15.38 -1.21 25.31
CA GLN A 32 14.99 -2.25 26.25
C GLN A 32 14.82 -3.61 25.57
N ALA A 33 14.19 -3.64 24.39
CA ALA A 33 14.03 -4.85 23.58
C ALA A 33 15.40 -5.46 23.21
N ARG A 34 16.37 -4.62 22.82
CA ARG A 34 17.76 -5.06 22.60
C ARG A 34 18.42 -5.60 23.87
N GLU A 35 18.26 -4.94 25.01
CA GLU A 35 18.84 -5.35 26.29
C GLU A 35 18.32 -6.71 26.77
N ILE A 36 17.03 -7.02 26.54
CA ILE A 36 16.42 -8.28 26.94
C ILE A 36 16.42 -9.35 25.83
N GLY A 37 16.87 -9.02 24.62
CA GLY A 37 16.91 -9.92 23.47
C GLY A 37 15.55 -10.16 22.79
N ASP A 38 14.54 -9.31 23.02
CA ASP A 38 13.24 -9.40 22.35
C ASP A 38 13.30 -8.78 20.94
N ARG A 39 13.69 -9.60 19.98
CA ARG A 39 13.83 -9.20 18.57
C ARG A 39 12.51 -8.80 17.92
N ARG A 40 11.38 -9.37 18.35
CA ARG A 40 10.07 -9.04 17.79
C ARG A 40 9.63 -7.65 18.23
N ALA A 41 9.76 -7.34 19.52
CA ALA A 41 9.48 -6.02 20.06
C ALA A 41 10.42 -4.94 19.48
N GLU A 42 11.69 -5.30 19.25
CA GLU A 42 12.67 -4.42 18.59
C GLU A 42 12.22 -4.06 17.17
N ALA A 43 11.90 -5.06 16.34
CA ALA A 43 11.44 -4.85 14.97
C ALA A 43 10.15 -4.01 14.93
N TYR A 44 9.16 -4.34 15.76
CA TYR A 44 7.91 -3.59 15.84
C TYR A 44 8.14 -2.12 16.19
N SER A 45 8.97 -1.85 17.21
CA SER A 45 9.26 -0.48 17.64
C SER A 45 10.02 0.32 16.59
N LEU A 46 10.88 -0.34 15.81
CA LEU A 46 11.60 0.27 14.67
C LEU A 46 10.64 0.63 13.51
N ILE A 47 9.65 -0.23 13.21
CA ILE A 47 8.60 0.07 12.21
C ILE A 47 7.86 1.34 12.61
N GLU A 48 7.34 1.39 13.83
CA GLU A 48 6.59 2.54 14.34
C GLU A 48 7.42 3.82 14.37
N LEU A 49 8.70 3.74 14.76
CA LEU A 49 9.59 4.90 14.77
C LEU A 49 9.88 5.37 13.34
N GLY A 50 10.13 4.44 12.42
CA GLY A 50 10.30 4.72 11.00
C GLY A 50 9.07 5.40 10.41
N LYS A 51 7.86 4.96 10.78
CA LYS A 51 6.60 5.51 10.28
C LYS A 51 6.42 6.94 10.75
N LEU A 52 6.65 7.18 12.04
CA LEU A 52 6.62 8.51 12.63
C LEU A 52 7.63 9.46 11.97
N TYR A 53 8.79 8.94 11.58
CA TYR A 53 9.84 9.69 10.89
C TYR A 53 9.49 9.97 9.43
N GLN A 54 8.89 9.00 8.73
CA GLN A 54 8.36 9.18 7.38
C GLN A 54 7.29 10.29 7.36
N GLU A 55 6.33 10.26 8.28
CA GLU A 55 5.27 11.28 8.40
C GLU A 55 5.84 12.69 8.66
N GLN A 56 7.03 12.78 9.24
CA GLN A 56 7.73 14.05 9.49
C GLN A 56 8.74 14.43 8.39
N GLY A 57 8.93 13.59 7.37
CA GLY A 57 9.93 13.78 6.32
C GLY A 57 11.37 13.71 6.82
N GLN A 58 11.64 12.92 7.87
CA GLN A 58 12.99 12.70 8.39
C GLN A 58 13.73 11.63 7.58
N ALA A 59 15.01 11.88 7.29
CA ALA A 59 15.84 10.98 6.47
C ALA A 59 16.09 9.60 7.10
N ASP A 60 16.05 9.50 8.42
CA ASP A 60 16.33 8.25 9.13
C ASP A 60 15.21 7.19 8.97
N ALA A 61 14.05 7.57 8.43
CA ALA A 61 12.89 6.68 8.26
C ALA A 61 13.22 5.41 7.48
N GLU A 62 13.93 5.55 6.34
CA GLU A 62 14.32 4.41 5.50
C GLU A 62 15.23 3.45 6.27
N THR A 63 16.25 4.00 6.94
CA THR A 63 17.24 3.22 7.69
C THR A 63 16.60 2.43 8.84
N LEU A 64 15.67 3.05 9.58
CA LEU A 64 14.93 2.38 10.65
C LEU A 64 14.04 1.25 10.09
N THR A 65 13.38 1.51 8.96
CA THR A 65 12.51 0.54 8.30
C THR A 65 13.31 -0.66 7.76
N GLN A 66 14.49 -0.42 7.18
CA GLN A 66 15.40 -1.47 6.72
C GLN A 66 15.93 -2.33 7.87
N GLN A 67 16.31 -1.71 9.00
CA GLN A 67 16.69 -2.45 10.21
C GLN A 67 15.55 -3.35 10.70
N ALA A 68 14.33 -2.82 10.76
CA ALA A 68 13.17 -3.60 11.16
C ALA A 68 12.91 -4.79 10.22
N LEU A 69 12.98 -4.55 8.90
CA LEU A 69 12.80 -5.59 7.88
C LEU A 69 13.82 -6.70 8.03
N GLN A 70 15.09 -6.37 8.25
CA GLN A 70 16.15 -7.35 8.48
C GLN A 70 15.84 -8.20 9.71
N ILE A 71 15.51 -7.58 10.85
CA ILE A 71 15.18 -8.30 12.08
C ILE A 71 13.97 -9.21 11.89
N ALA A 72 12.91 -8.69 11.24
CA ALA A 72 11.70 -9.44 10.96
C ALA A 72 11.96 -10.68 10.10
N GLN A 73 12.85 -10.57 9.10
CA GLN A 73 13.29 -11.70 8.28
C GLN A 73 14.10 -12.70 9.10
N GLU A 74 15.04 -12.25 9.94
CA GLU A 74 15.87 -13.13 10.79
C GLU A 74 15.02 -13.98 11.75
N ILE A 75 13.93 -13.43 12.26
CA ILE A 75 13.02 -14.15 13.18
C ILE A 75 11.83 -14.82 12.48
N ASN A 76 11.74 -14.77 11.16
CA ASN A 76 10.62 -15.28 10.35
C ASN A 76 9.25 -14.74 10.78
N ALA A 77 9.17 -13.46 11.16
CA ALA A 77 7.92 -12.79 11.52
C ALA A 77 7.21 -12.23 10.28
N THR A 78 6.46 -13.07 9.57
CA THR A 78 5.80 -12.75 8.30
C THR A 78 4.95 -11.47 8.34
N ASP A 79 4.25 -11.21 9.45
CA ASP A 79 3.46 -9.99 9.67
C ASP A 79 4.32 -8.73 9.73
N LEU A 80 5.46 -8.80 10.42
CA LEU A 80 6.40 -7.70 10.51
C LEU A 80 7.18 -7.50 9.21
N VAL A 81 7.51 -8.58 8.49
CA VAL A 81 8.10 -8.49 7.15
C VAL A 81 7.15 -7.76 6.19
N ALA A 82 5.87 -8.11 6.19
CA ALA A 82 4.86 -7.44 5.39
C ALA A 82 4.78 -5.94 5.70
N SER A 83 4.70 -5.59 6.99
CA SER A 83 4.59 -4.20 7.43
C SER A 83 5.84 -3.38 7.08
N ALA A 84 7.04 -3.86 7.43
CA ALA A 84 8.29 -3.15 7.17
C ALA A 84 8.57 -3.01 5.66
N ALA A 85 8.34 -4.05 4.87
CA ALA A 85 8.54 -4.00 3.43
C ALA A 85 7.53 -3.06 2.73
N GLY A 86 6.27 -3.03 3.19
CA GLY A 86 5.26 -2.10 2.67
C GLY A 86 5.61 -0.65 2.97
N GLN A 87 6.09 -0.38 4.19
CA GLN A 87 6.57 0.94 4.59
C GLN A 87 7.81 1.35 3.78
N LEU A 88 8.77 0.44 3.56
CA LEU A 88 9.94 0.72 2.72
C LEU A 88 9.51 1.06 1.28
N GLY A 89 8.56 0.31 0.71
CA GLY A 89 7.99 0.64 -0.60
C GLY A 89 7.31 2.02 -0.62
N SER A 90 6.67 2.42 0.46
CA SER A 90 6.03 3.74 0.62
C SER A 90 7.06 4.87 0.63
N ILE A 91 8.12 4.75 1.43
CA ILE A 91 9.23 5.69 1.48
C ILE A 91 9.88 5.84 0.10
N LEU A 92 10.23 4.72 -0.55
CA LEU A 92 10.86 4.73 -1.87
C LEU A 92 9.95 5.33 -2.96
N LYS A 93 8.63 5.12 -2.86
CA LYS A 93 7.64 5.76 -3.74
C LYS A 93 7.62 7.28 -3.55
N GLU A 94 7.63 7.78 -2.31
CA GLU A 94 7.68 9.22 -2.00
C GLU A 94 8.96 9.88 -2.55
N GLU A 95 10.07 9.16 -2.50
CA GLU A 95 11.37 9.55 -3.06
C GLU A 95 11.44 9.44 -4.60
N ARG A 96 10.37 8.94 -5.24
CA ARG A 96 10.29 8.65 -6.69
C ARG A 96 11.30 7.59 -7.15
N ASN A 97 11.73 6.73 -6.24
CA ASN A 97 12.54 5.56 -6.54
C ASN A 97 11.64 4.34 -6.83
N ILE A 98 10.91 4.41 -7.95
CA ILE A 98 9.96 3.36 -8.37
C ILE A 98 10.65 2.01 -8.58
N THR A 99 11.90 2.02 -9.05
CA THR A 99 12.68 0.81 -9.32
C THR A 99 12.85 -0.03 -8.06
N ASP A 100 13.16 0.60 -6.93
CA ASP A 100 13.36 -0.10 -5.66
C ASP A 100 12.06 -0.24 -4.85
N ALA A 101 11.07 0.62 -5.09
CA ALA A 101 9.76 0.51 -4.45
C ALA A 101 9.02 -0.77 -4.87
N ILE A 102 9.05 -1.14 -6.16
CA ILE A 102 8.38 -2.35 -6.68
C ILE A 102 8.79 -3.63 -5.94
N PRO A 103 10.09 -3.97 -5.81
CA PRO A 103 10.49 -5.17 -5.09
C PRO A 103 10.15 -5.11 -3.59
N ALA A 104 10.22 -3.93 -2.94
CA ALA A 104 9.80 -3.78 -1.55
C ALA A 104 8.30 -4.10 -1.37
N TYR A 105 7.44 -3.53 -2.23
CA TYR A 105 6.01 -3.87 -2.23
C TYR A 105 5.73 -5.32 -2.59
N GLN A 106 6.51 -5.92 -3.50
CA GLN A 106 6.36 -7.34 -3.84
C GLN A 106 6.63 -8.24 -2.63
N ILE A 107 7.66 -7.94 -1.83
CA ILE A 107 7.93 -8.65 -0.58
C ILE A 107 6.73 -8.50 0.36
N ALA A 108 6.21 -7.28 0.53
CA ALA A 108 5.05 -7.04 1.37
C ALA A 108 3.83 -7.85 0.93
N PHE A 109 3.49 -7.77 -0.36
CA PHE A 109 2.37 -8.48 -0.98
C PHE A 109 2.46 -10.00 -0.79
N ASN A 110 3.62 -10.61 -1.07
CA ASN A 110 3.80 -12.07 -0.93
C ASN A 110 3.62 -12.55 0.51
N ASN A 111 4.13 -11.78 1.48
CA ASN A 111 3.98 -12.09 2.91
C ASN A 111 2.51 -11.95 3.33
N LEU A 112 1.79 -10.94 2.83
CA LEU A 112 0.35 -10.77 3.08
C LEU A 112 -0.50 -11.88 2.48
N GLN A 113 -0.17 -12.37 1.29
CA GLN A 113 -0.83 -13.53 0.68
C GLN A 113 -0.61 -14.81 1.50
N SER A 114 0.60 -14.99 2.02
CA SER A 114 0.94 -16.14 2.88
C SER A 114 0.16 -16.06 4.21
N LEU A 115 0.16 -14.87 4.83
CA LEU A 115 -0.62 -14.61 6.04
C LEU A 115 -2.12 -14.85 5.83
N ARG A 116 -2.70 -14.43 4.70
CA ARG A 116 -4.10 -14.70 4.39
C ARG A 116 -4.39 -16.20 4.39
N SER A 117 -3.51 -17.00 3.78
CA SER A 117 -3.63 -18.47 3.75
C SER A 117 -3.56 -19.08 5.15
N ASP A 118 -2.80 -18.47 6.08
CA ASP A 118 -2.61 -18.95 7.45
C ASP A 118 -3.62 -18.37 8.48
N ILE A 119 -4.15 -17.16 8.26
CA ILE A 119 -4.98 -16.38 9.21
C ILE A 119 -6.47 -16.71 9.12
N VAL A 120 -6.92 -17.26 7.99
CA VAL A 120 -8.27 -17.83 7.78
C VAL A 120 -8.77 -18.64 9.00
N ALA A 121 -7.86 -19.23 9.78
CA ALA A 121 -8.17 -20.08 10.92
C ALA A 121 -8.25 -19.41 12.31
N ILE A 122 -7.82 -18.15 12.55
CA ILE A 122 -7.41 -17.76 13.93
C ILE A 122 -8.00 -16.47 14.57
N ASN A 123 -8.37 -15.37 13.89
CA ASN A 123 -8.84 -14.19 14.68
C ASN A 123 -9.75 -13.13 14.04
N THR A 124 -10.68 -12.63 14.84
CA THR A 124 -11.76 -11.66 14.56
C THR A 124 -11.39 -10.18 14.72
N ASP A 125 -10.23 -9.86 15.31
CA ASP A 125 -9.78 -8.46 15.54
C ASP A 125 -9.10 -7.80 14.31
N VAL A 126 -9.03 -8.52 13.19
CA VAL A 126 -8.28 -8.15 11.96
C VAL A 126 -8.96 -7.04 11.13
N GLN A 127 -10.23 -6.70 11.40
CA GLN A 127 -10.99 -5.75 10.55
C GLN A 127 -10.43 -4.32 10.56
N PHE A 128 -9.95 -3.84 11.71
CA PHE A 128 -9.44 -2.47 11.86
C PHE A 128 -8.02 -2.36 11.27
N THR A 129 -7.16 -3.35 11.54
CA THR A 129 -5.81 -3.43 10.97
C THR A 129 -5.84 -3.54 9.44
N PHE A 130 -6.80 -4.27 8.85
CA PHE A 130 -6.85 -4.45 7.41
C PHE A 130 -7.00 -3.14 6.63
N LYS A 131 -7.99 -2.31 6.98
CA LYS A 131 -8.25 -1.06 6.24
C LYS A 131 -7.15 -0.01 6.45
N GLU A 132 -6.57 0.04 7.65
CA GLU A 132 -5.56 1.06 7.97
C GLU A 132 -4.14 0.66 7.56
N SER A 133 -3.80 -0.63 7.54
CA SER A 133 -2.43 -1.08 7.27
C SER A 133 -2.27 -1.97 6.04
N ILE A 134 -3.30 -2.72 5.64
CA ILE A 134 -3.18 -3.70 4.54
C ILE A 134 -3.61 -3.11 3.21
N GLU A 135 -4.83 -2.59 3.12
CA GLU A 135 -5.37 -2.00 1.88
C GLU A 135 -4.43 -0.95 1.24
N PRO A 136 -3.81 -0.02 2.00
CA PRO A 136 -2.87 0.94 1.43
C PRO A 136 -1.68 0.31 0.74
N ILE A 137 -1.15 -0.82 1.25
CA ILE A 137 -0.01 -1.53 0.65
C ILE A 137 -0.40 -2.06 -0.75
N TYR A 138 -1.57 -2.68 -0.89
CA TYR A 138 -2.04 -3.19 -2.18
C TYR A 138 -2.24 -2.06 -3.18
N ARG A 139 -2.93 -0.99 -2.78
CA ARG A 139 -3.20 0.15 -3.68
C ARG A 139 -1.92 0.87 -4.07
N ASP A 140 -1.00 1.07 -3.14
CA ASP A 140 0.27 1.71 -3.44
C ASP A 140 1.15 0.83 -4.33
N PHE A 141 1.12 -0.49 -4.14
CA PHE A 141 1.81 -1.40 -5.03
C PHE A 141 1.28 -1.31 -6.47
N VAL A 142 -0.05 -1.35 -6.64
CA VAL A 142 -0.69 -1.15 -7.95
C VAL A 142 -0.34 0.22 -8.53
N SER A 143 -0.31 1.26 -7.71
CA SER A 143 0.09 2.60 -8.14
C SER A 143 1.52 2.64 -8.69
N VAL A 144 2.49 2.00 -8.04
CA VAL A 144 3.88 1.98 -8.54
C VAL A 144 4.02 1.11 -9.79
N LEU A 145 3.30 -0.01 -9.89
CA LEU A 145 3.29 -0.87 -11.08
C LEU A 145 2.75 -0.13 -12.30
N LEU A 146 1.69 0.67 -12.11
CA LEU A 146 1.07 1.49 -13.15
C LEU A 146 1.77 2.85 -13.36
N THR A 147 2.95 3.05 -12.80
CA THR A 147 3.74 4.26 -13.07
C THR A 147 4.60 4.04 -14.32
N PRO A 148 4.46 4.89 -15.36
CA PRO A 148 5.32 4.84 -16.55
C PRO A 148 6.80 4.90 -16.19
N SER A 149 7.64 4.15 -16.91
CA SER A 149 9.09 4.23 -16.70
C SER A 149 9.61 5.64 -16.98
N LYS A 150 10.70 6.03 -16.28
CA LYS A 150 11.32 7.38 -16.33
C LYS A 150 11.60 7.89 -17.76
N SER A 151 11.72 7.01 -18.73
CA SER A 151 11.94 7.33 -20.16
C SER A 151 10.67 7.76 -20.93
N GLY A 152 9.52 7.96 -20.26
CA GLY A 152 8.27 8.35 -20.92
C GLY A 152 7.63 7.23 -21.74
N GLY A 153 7.99 5.97 -21.45
CA GLY A 153 7.47 4.78 -22.13
C GLY A 153 6.17 4.26 -21.53
N GLU A 154 5.48 3.39 -22.26
CA GLU A 154 4.29 2.70 -21.78
C GLU A 154 4.59 1.79 -20.57
N VAL A 155 3.56 1.53 -19.75
CA VAL A 155 3.66 0.55 -18.66
C VAL A 155 3.84 -0.84 -19.29
N SER A 156 4.77 -1.63 -18.76
CA SER A 156 5.07 -2.96 -19.32
C SER A 156 3.85 -3.89 -19.18
N GLN A 157 3.68 -4.82 -20.13
CA GLN A 157 2.62 -5.83 -20.03
C GLN A 157 2.73 -6.67 -18.74
N SER A 158 3.95 -6.91 -18.26
CA SER A 158 4.19 -7.59 -16.99
C SER A 158 3.61 -6.80 -15.82
N ASN A 159 3.87 -5.49 -15.76
CA ASN A 159 3.35 -4.64 -14.69
C ASN A 159 1.83 -4.51 -14.77
N LEU A 160 1.23 -4.47 -15.97
CA LEU A 160 -0.23 -4.45 -16.14
C LEU A 160 -0.88 -5.73 -15.62
N LYS A 161 -0.32 -6.89 -15.96
CA LYS A 161 -0.77 -8.20 -15.45
C LYS A 161 -0.66 -8.26 -13.93
N GLN A 162 0.50 -7.87 -13.39
CA GLN A 162 0.75 -7.88 -11.95
C GLN A 162 -0.15 -6.88 -11.20
N ALA A 163 -0.38 -5.69 -11.76
CA ALA A 163 -1.30 -4.71 -11.19
C ALA A 163 -2.73 -5.27 -11.07
N ARG A 164 -3.17 -6.04 -12.08
CA ARG A 164 -4.45 -6.75 -12.05
C ARG A 164 -4.47 -7.82 -10.95
N GLU A 165 -3.46 -8.68 -10.89
CA GLU A 165 -3.36 -9.75 -9.89
C GLU A 165 -3.41 -9.18 -8.46
N VAL A 166 -2.70 -8.07 -8.22
CA VAL A 166 -2.68 -7.41 -6.90
C VAL A 166 -4.05 -6.83 -6.55
N ILE A 167 -4.73 -6.13 -7.48
CA ILE A 167 -6.04 -5.53 -7.16
C ILE A 167 -7.15 -6.59 -7.03
N GLU A 168 -7.10 -7.68 -7.79
CA GLU A 168 -8.01 -8.82 -7.63
C GLU A 168 -7.78 -9.51 -6.28
N ALA A 169 -6.53 -9.67 -5.87
CA ALA A 169 -6.19 -10.20 -4.55
C ALA A 169 -6.66 -9.28 -3.40
N LEU A 170 -6.64 -7.95 -3.59
CA LEU A 170 -7.23 -7.00 -2.65
C LEU A 170 -8.75 -7.20 -2.54
N GLN A 171 -9.46 -7.30 -3.66
CA GLN A 171 -10.91 -7.52 -3.66
C GLN A 171 -11.29 -8.81 -2.93
N LEU A 172 -10.54 -9.89 -3.15
CA LEU A 172 -10.75 -11.14 -2.43
C LEU A 172 -10.52 -10.98 -0.92
N ALA A 173 -9.45 -10.26 -0.52
CA ALA A 173 -9.20 -10.00 0.90
C ALA A 173 -10.26 -9.08 1.53
N GLU A 174 -10.81 -8.12 0.78
CA GLU A 174 -11.95 -7.29 1.20
C GLU A 174 -13.22 -8.12 1.39
N LEU A 175 -13.49 -9.10 0.51
CA LEU A 175 -14.61 -10.02 0.62
C LEU A 175 -14.49 -10.91 1.84
N ASP A 176 -13.33 -11.54 2.07
CA ASP A 176 -13.08 -12.37 3.26
C ASP A 176 -13.31 -11.54 4.55
N ASN A 177 -12.78 -10.31 4.58
CA ASN A 177 -12.97 -9.40 5.70
C ASN A 177 -14.44 -9.00 5.90
N PHE A 178 -15.19 -8.78 4.82
CA PHE A 178 -16.61 -8.43 4.87
C PHE A 178 -17.46 -9.59 5.39
N PHE A 179 -17.27 -10.80 4.85
CA PHE A 179 -18.04 -11.98 5.23
C PHE A 179 -17.62 -12.56 6.58
N ARG A 180 -16.43 -12.19 7.09
CA ARG A 180 -15.79 -12.80 8.28
C ARG A 180 -15.69 -14.32 8.16
N ASP A 181 -15.72 -14.80 6.93
CA ASP A 181 -15.69 -16.19 6.59
C ASP A 181 -14.58 -16.37 5.58
N ALA A 182 -13.57 -17.06 6.04
CA ALA A 182 -12.39 -17.35 5.28
C ALA A 182 -12.51 -18.74 4.60
N CYS A 183 -13.66 -19.41 4.74
CA CYS A 183 -14.05 -20.65 4.06
C CYS A 183 -14.83 -20.40 2.76
N LEU A 184 -14.87 -19.17 2.25
CA LEU A 184 -15.29 -18.92 0.87
C LEU A 184 -14.27 -19.58 -0.06
N ASN A 185 -14.52 -20.84 -0.39
CA ASN A 185 -13.78 -21.61 -1.39
C ASN A 185 -14.16 -21.08 -2.78
N SER A 186 -13.84 -19.82 -3.07
CA SER A 186 -13.92 -19.29 -4.42
C SER A 186 -12.59 -19.58 -5.11
N GLU A 187 -12.61 -20.46 -6.10
CA GLU A 187 -11.48 -20.59 -7.01
C GLU A 187 -11.50 -19.39 -7.95
N PRO A 188 -10.51 -18.47 -7.88
CA PRO A 188 -10.48 -17.33 -8.79
C PRO A 188 -10.29 -17.84 -10.22
N VAL A 189 -11.22 -17.47 -11.09
CA VAL A 189 -11.12 -17.74 -12.53
C VAL A 189 -10.57 -16.49 -13.20
N ALA A 190 -9.53 -16.65 -14.02
CA ALA A 190 -8.98 -15.54 -14.77
C ALA A 190 -10.05 -14.98 -15.71
N ILE A 191 -10.28 -13.67 -15.67
CA ILE A 191 -11.31 -13.02 -16.48
C ILE A 191 -11.13 -13.27 -17.99
N ASP A 192 -9.88 -13.50 -18.41
CA ASP A 192 -9.49 -13.81 -19.79
C ASP A 192 -9.94 -15.20 -20.27
N GLU A 193 -10.40 -16.06 -19.34
CA GLU A 193 -10.93 -17.41 -19.60
C GLU A 193 -12.46 -17.46 -19.63
N ILE A 194 -13.14 -16.43 -19.12
CA ILE A 194 -14.60 -16.41 -18.99
C ILE A 194 -15.26 -16.13 -20.35
N ASP A 195 -14.80 -15.11 -21.05
CA ASP A 195 -15.27 -14.75 -22.40
C ASP A 195 -14.08 -14.28 -23.24
N VAL A 196 -13.73 -15.11 -24.24
CA VAL A 196 -12.56 -14.90 -25.09
C VAL A 196 -12.79 -13.87 -26.21
N GLU A 197 -14.03 -13.45 -26.44
CA GLU A 197 -14.40 -12.46 -27.46
C GLU A 197 -14.72 -11.08 -26.85
N ALA A 198 -15.05 -11.04 -25.56
CA ALA A 198 -15.32 -9.80 -24.85
C ALA A 198 -14.06 -8.92 -24.65
N THR A 199 -14.28 -7.61 -24.69
CA THR A 199 -13.30 -6.64 -24.16
C THR A 199 -13.67 -6.31 -22.73
N VAL A 200 -12.75 -6.54 -21.80
CA VAL A 200 -12.95 -6.24 -20.38
C VAL A 200 -12.49 -4.82 -20.11
N ILE A 201 -13.35 -4.05 -19.43
CA ILE A 201 -13.02 -2.71 -18.91
C ILE A 201 -12.86 -2.86 -17.40
N TYR A 202 -11.64 -2.67 -16.90
CA TYR A 202 -11.31 -2.90 -15.49
C TYR A 202 -10.89 -1.58 -14.81
N PRO A 203 -11.80 -0.91 -14.08
CA PRO A 203 -11.49 0.31 -13.34
C PRO A 203 -10.78 0.00 -12.02
N ILE A 204 -9.64 0.65 -11.80
CA ILE A 204 -8.81 0.56 -10.60
C ILE A 204 -8.79 1.93 -9.94
N ILE A 205 -9.45 2.04 -8.80
CA ILE A 205 -9.49 3.26 -7.99
C ILE A 205 -8.24 3.30 -7.11
N LEU A 206 -7.35 4.27 -7.35
CA LEU A 206 -6.20 4.56 -6.51
C LEU A 206 -6.45 5.83 -5.70
N SER A 207 -5.62 6.08 -4.70
CA SER A 207 -5.75 7.23 -3.80
C SER A 207 -5.63 8.59 -4.53
N ASP A 208 -4.88 8.64 -5.63
CA ASP A 208 -4.58 9.87 -6.39
C ASP A 208 -5.22 9.91 -7.79
N ARG A 209 -5.71 8.78 -8.32
CA ARG A 209 -6.18 8.67 -9.71
C ARG A 209 -7.08 7.45 -9.96
N LEU A 210 -7.86 7.52 -11.04
CA LEU A 210 -8.55 6.37 -11.60
C LEU A 210 -7.71 5.80 -12.76
N SER A 211 -7.39 4.52 -12.68
CA SER A 211 -6.70 3.79 -13.74
C SER A 211 -7.68 2.84 -14.41
N VAL A 212 -7.78 2.85 -15.73
CA VAL A 212 -8.67 1.95 -16.48
C VAL A 212 -7.82 1.02 -17.33
N SER A 213 -7.90 -0.28 -17.08
CA SER A 213 -7.31 -1.28 -17.97
C SER A 213 -8.34 -1.76 -18.98
N LEU A 214 -7.96 -1.77 -20.26
CA LEU A 214 -8.70 -2.42 -21.32
C LEU A 214 -7.98 -3.71 -21.68
N ILE A 215 -8.73 -4.81 -21.69
CA ILE A 215 -8.17 -6.13 -21.91
C ILE A 215 -8.93 -6.71 -23.09
N SER A 216 -8.20 -7.00 -24.16
CA SER A 216 -8.79 -7.54 -25.37
C SER A 216 -7.94 -8.67 -25.89
N ARG A 217 -8.59 -9.80 -26.17
CA ARG A 217 -7.98 -10.94 -26.82
C ARG A 217 -8.28 -10.86 -28.31
N ARG A 218 -7.24 -10.78 -29.14
CA ARG A 218 -7.42 -10.89 -30.59
C ARG A 218 -7.45 -12.37 -31.00
N PRO A 219 -8.31 -12.80 -31.94
CA PRO A 219 -8.50 -14.21 -32.32
C PRO A 219 -7.24 -14.98 -32.75
N SER A 220 -6.14 -14.30 -33.06
CA SER A 220 -4.89 -14.90 -33.56
C SER A 220 -3.63 -14.48 -32.78
N HIS A 221 -3.77 -13.75 -31.66
CA HIS A 221 -2.65 -13.20 -30.91
C HIS A 221 -2.79 -13.40 -29.39
N SER A 222 -1.66 -13.28 -28.69
CA SER A 222 -1.59 -13.18 -27.23
C SER A 222 -2.46 -12.04 -26.68
N ILE A 223 -2.94 -12.18 -25.44
CA ILE A 223 -3.75 -11.17 -24.74
C ILE A 223 -3.01 -9.84 -24.70
N CYS A 224 -3.64 -8.78 -25.19
CA CYS A 224 -3.10 -7.42 -25.14
C CYS A 224 -3.84 -6.62 -24.07
N GLN A 225 -3.10 -6.08 -23.10
CA GLN A 225 -3.63 -5.17 -22.09
C GLN A 225 -3.19 -3.75 -22.45
N SER A 226 -4.13 -2.82 -22.57
CA SER A 226 -3.82 -1.39 -22.60
C SER A 226 -4.34 -0.74 -21.32
N TRP A 227 -3.76 0.41 -20.99
CA TRP A 227 -4.13 1.13 -19.77
C TRP A 227 -4.25 2.61 -20.06
N TYR A 228 -5.19 3.24 -19.36
CA TYR A 228 -5.50 4.65 -19.49
C TYR A 228 -5.60 5.28 -18.10
N LEU A 229 -4.97 6.43 -17.97
CA LEU A 229 -4.93 7.19 -16.73
C LEU A 229 -5.95 8.32 -16.79
N VAL A 230 -6.95 8.27 -15.92
CA VAL A 230 -7.93 9.34 -15.74
C VAL A 230 -7.56 10.08 -14.46
N ARG A 231 -7.00 11.30 -14.60
CA ARG A 231 -6.73 12.17 -13.46
C ARG A 231 -8.03 12.86 -13.04
N TYR A 232 -8.30 12.90 -11.74
CA TYR A 232 -9.33 13.77 -11.20
C TYR A 232 -8.93 15.22 -11.49
N SER A 233 -9.62 15.89 -12.42
CA SER A 233 -9.57 17.33 -12.50
C SER A 233 -10.29 17.89 -11.28
N GLN A 234 -9.60 18.65 -10.43
CA GLN A 234 -10.29 19.50 -9.47
C GLN A 234 -11.07 20.56 -10.25
N SER A 235 -12.33 20.29 -10.57
CA SER A 235 -13.28 21.25 -11.13
C SER A 235 -14.70 20.82 -10.77
N PHE A 236 -15.04 20.88 -9.48
CA PHE A 236 -16.43 20.96 -9.01
C PHE A 236 -16.56 22.22 -8.15
N SER A 237 -16.39 23.37 -8.79
CA SER A 237 -16.67 24.69 -8.22
C SER A 237 -16.78 25.70 -9.36
N GLN A 238 -17.85 25.61 -10.13
CA GLN A 238 -18.60 26.76 -10.62
C GLN A 238 -19.87 26.24 -11.28
N GLY A 239 -21.01 26.60 -10.70
CA GLY A 239 -22.31 26.37 -11.31
C GLY A 239 -22.43 27.26 -12.54
N GLU A 240 -22.50 26.64 -13.71
CA GLU A 240 -23.04 27.30 -14.90
C GLU A 240 -24.56 27.17 -14.84
N THR A 241 -25.21 28.30 -14.56
CA THR A 241 -26.63 28.51 -14.85
C THR A 241 -26.83 28.41 -16.36
N ILE A 242 -27.59 27.39 -16.79
CA ILE A 242 -28.11 27.29 -18.15
C ILE A 242 -29.22 28.34 -18.27
N GLY A 243 -28.96 29.41 -19.03
CA GLY A 243 -29.96 30.41 -19.39
C GLY A 243 -31.02 29.81 -20.30
N THR A 244 -32.28 30.09 -19.97
CA THR A 244 -33.47 29.85 -20.79
C THR A 244 -33.54 30.76 -22.01
#